data_AF-A0A8I1KIZ8-F1
#
_entry.id   AF-A0A8I1KIZ8-F1
#
_cell.length_a   1.000
_cell.length_b   1.000
_cell.length_c   1.000
_cell.angle_alpha   90.00
_cell.angle_beta   90.00
_cell.angle_gamma   90.00
#
_symmetry.space_group_name_H-M   'P 1'
#
loop_
_entity.id
_entity.type
_entity.pdbx_description
1 polymer ?
#
loop_
_entity_poly.entity_id
_entity_poly.type
_entity_poly.pdbx_seq_one_letter_code
_entity_poly.pdbx_strand_id
1 'polypeptide(L)'
;MFDDLRVYAYRAVLEFKRCNDFRGFLQRLVAVANDLRRNPTFIASLPEIEARAIARSIARWTWKRFSVERFAGIQRARGKRGNEKRWADHVPLDVSRPWEAEGISRRTWFRRRQVATNDE
;
A
#
# COMPACT_ATOMS: atom_id res chain seq x y z
N MET A 1 7.04 5.58 -20.67
CA MET A 1 7.33 4.12 -20.84
C MET A 1 8.15 3.59 -19.68
N PHE A 2 9.41 4.05 -19.48
CA PHE A 2 10.23 3.64 -18.34
C PHE A 2 9.54 3.94 -17.00
N ASP A 3 9.04 5.17 -16.83
CA ASP A 3 8.36 5.60 -15.60
C ASP A 3 7.09 4.81 -15.30
N ASP A 4 6.27 4.57 -16.31
CA ASP A 4 5.04 3.79 -16.15
C ASP A 4 5.38 2.34 -15.79
N LEU A 5 6.36 1.76 -16.48
CA LEU A 5 6.76 0.37 -16.29
C LEU A 5 7.43 0.14 -14.94
N ARG A 6 8.25 1.08 -14.43
CA ARG A 6 8.86 0.93 -13.09
C ARG A 6 7.82 1.03 -11.98
N VAL A 7 6.83 1.92 -12.12
CA VAL A 7 5.74 2.05 -11.14
C VAL A 7 4.92 0.76 -11.10
N TYR A 8 4.63 0.17 -12.26
CA TYR A 8 4.01 -1.15 -12.33
C TYR A 8 4.90 -2.23 -11.67
N ALA A 9 6.18 -2.26 -11.99
CA ALA A 9 7.13 -3.24 -11.45
C ALA A 9 7.20 -3.22 -9.92
N TYR A 10 7.20 -2.04 -9.30
CA TYR A 10 7.25 -1.89 -7.84
C TYR A 10 6.03 -2.48 -7.14
N ARG A 11 4.87 -2.46 -7.79
CA ARG A 11 3.62 -3.03 -7.27
C ARG A 11 3.59 -4.55 -7.46
N ALA A 12 4.04 -5.03 -8.63
CA ALA A 12 3.93 -6.44 -9.00
C ALA A 12 5.04 -7.34 -8.42
N VAL A 13 6.26 -6.82 -8.18
CA VAL A 13 7.44 -7.65 -7.87
C VAL A 13 7.25 -8.60 -6.68
N LEU A 14 6.46 -8.21 -5.67
CA LEU A 14 6.27 -9.02 -4.46
C LEU A 14 5.45 -10.27 -4.73
N GLU A 15 4.53 -10.25 -5.69
CA GLU A 15 3.75 -11.43 -6.09
C GLU A 15 4.69 -12.52 -6.62
N PHE A 16 5.62 -12.15 -7.50
CA PHE A 16 6.60 -13.06 -8.08
C PHE A 16 7.68 -13.48 -7.09
N LYS A 17 8.09 -12.60 -6.17
CA LYS A 17 9.08 -12.94 -5.14
C LYS A 17 8.58 -14.00 -4.16
N ARG A 18 7.29 -14.05 -3.86
CA ARG A 18 6.71 -15.09 -2.99
C ARG A 18 6.92 -16.50 -3.55
N CYS A 19 6.93 -16.63 -4.86
CA CYS A 19 7.17 -17.90 -5.56
C CYS A 19 8.60 -18.01 -6.14
N ASN A 20 9.48 -17.05 -5.82
CA ASN A 20 10.84 -16.93 -6.38
C ASN A 20 10.90 -16.99 -7.93
N ASP A 21 9.88 -16.47 -8.62
CA ASP A 21 9.75 -16.57 -10.07
C ASP A 21 10.25 -15.31 -10.79
N PHE A 22 11.56 -15.19 -10.96
CA PHE A 22 12.16 -14.09 -11.73
C PHE A 22 11.80 -14.15 -13.22
N ARG A 23 11.62 -15.36 -13.79
CA ARG A 23 11.36 -15.54 -15.21
C ARG A 23 9.96 -15.04 -15.56
N GLY A 24 8.95 -15.44 -14.79
CA GLY A 24 7.58 -14.95 -14.95
C GLY A 24 7.49 -13.44 -14.71
N PHE A 25 8.23 -12.91 -13.72
CA PHE A 25 8.31 -11.46 -13.51
C PHE A 25 8.86 -10.72 -14.74
N LEU A 26 9.95 -11.20 -15.32
CA LEU A 26 10.54 -10.62 -16.53
C LEU A 26 9.58 -10.71 -17.72
N GLN A 27 8.95 -11.88 -17.93
CA GLN A 27 7.99 -12.08 -19.01
C GLN A 27 6.80 -11.12 -18.87
N ARG A 28 6.30 -10.95 -17.65
CA ARG A 28 5.21 -10.01 -17.36
C ARG A 28 5.61 -8.56 -17.67
N LEU A 29 6.81 -8.13 -17.27
CA LEU A 29 7.29 -6.78 -17.58
C LEU A 29 7.50 -6.56 -19.08
N VAL A 30 7.97 -7.56 -19.83
CA VAL A 30 8.09 -7.46 -21.30
C VAL A 30 6.71 -7.31 -21.94
N ALA A 31 5.71 -8.06 -21.49
CA ALA A 31 4.34 -7.93 -21.99
C ALA A 31 3.79 -6.51 -21.75
N VAL A 32 3.92 -5.99 -20.52
CA VAL A 32 3.47 -4.64 -20.18
C VAL A 32 4.26 -3.57 -20.96
N ALA A 33 5.56 -3.74 -21.17
CA ALA A 33 6.36 -2.83 -22.00
C ALA A 33 5.88 -2.80 -23.46
N ASN A 34 5.56 -3.98 -24.00
CA ASN A 34 5.03 -4.13 -25.36
C ASN A 34 3.65 -3.49 -25.50
N ASP A 35 2.85 -3.43 -24.44
CA ASP A 35 1.57 -2.72 -24.42
C ASP A 35 1.78 -1.21 -24.32
N LEU A 36 2.67 -0.77 -23.43
CA LEU A 36 2.99 0.64 -23.24
C LEU A 36 3.56 1.32 -24.50
N ARG A 37 4.36 0.62 -25.33
CA ARG A 37 4.89 1.22 -26.58
C ARG A 37 3.79 1.57 -27.60
N ARG A 38 2.59 0.99 -27.46
CA ARG A 38 1.44 1.23 -28.32
C ARG A 38 0.59 2.40 -27.82
N ASN A 39 0.97 3.03 -26.71
CA ASN A 39 0.27 4.19 -26.17
C ASN A 39 0.34 5.37 -27.17
N PRO A 40 -0.80 5.99 -27.52
CA PRO A 40 -0.86 7.10 -28.47
C PRO A 40 -0.12 8.37 -28.01
N THR A 41 0.28 8.48 -26.73
CA THR A 41 1.12 9.59 -26.25
C THR A 41 2.52 9.61 -26.90
N PHE A 42 3.00 8.48 -27.44
CA PHE A 42 4.27 8.45 -28.15
C PHE A 42 4.13 8.96 -29.59
N ILE A 43 4.90 9.99 -29.93
CA ILE A 43 4.96 10.57 -31.30
C ILE A 43 5.38 9.50 -32.34
N ALA A 44 6.19 8.53 -31.92
CA ALA A 44 6.51 7.32 -32.69
C ALA A 44 6.59 6.11 -31.74
N SER A 45 6.10 4.95 -32.19
CA SER A 45 6.17 3.73 -31.37
C SER A 45 7.62 3.32 -31.13
N LEU A 46 7.96 3.05 -29.86
CA LEU A 46 9.30 2.65 -29.47
C LEU A 46 9.65 1.26 -30.08
N PRO A 47 10.87 1.05 -30.61
CA PRO A 47 11.28 -0.26 -31.10
C PRO A 47 11.14 -1.36 -30.04
N GLU A 48 10.79 -2.56 -30.49
CA GLU A 48 10.59 -3.69 -29.57
C GLU A 48 11.82 -4.03 -28.74
N ILE A 49 12.99 -3.93 -29.38
CA ILE A 49 14.28 -4.26 -28.76
C ILE A 49 14.56 -3.32 -27.59
N GLU A 50 14.27 -2.03 -27.75
CA GLU A 50 14.42 -1.03 -26.70
C GLU A 50 13.44 -1.27 -25.55
N ALA A 51 12.16 -1.52 -25.85
CA ALA A 51 11.16 -1.82 -24.84
C ALA A 51 11.55 -3.05 -24.00
N ARG A 52 12.04 -4.12 -24.66
CA ARG A 52 12.57 -5.32 -23.99
C ARG A 52 13.82 -5.02 -23.16
N ALA A 53 14.73 -4.18 -23.66
CA ALA A 53 15.94 -3.79 -22.92
C ALA A 53 15.59 -3.02 -21.65
N ILE A 54 14.65 -2.07 -21.74
CA ILE A 54 14.14 -1.31 -20.60
C ILE A 54 13.47 -2.25 -19.59
N ALA A 55 12.59 -3.16 -20.04
CA ALA A 55 11.95 -4.15 -19.17
C ALA A 55 12.98 -5.00 -18.42
N ARG A 56 14.03 -5.48 -19.09
CA ARG A 56 15.13 -6.24 -18.46
C ARG A 56 15.88 -5.43 -17.42
N SER A 57 16.17 -4.17 -17.71
CA SER A 57 16.87 -3.27 -16.77
C SER A 57 16.05 -3.08 -15.49
N ILE A 58 14.77 -2.74 -15.64
CA ILE A 58 13.83 -2.56 -14.52
C ILE A 58 13.67 -3.87 -13.73
N ALA A 59 13.50 -5.01 -14.43
CA ALA A 59 13.32 -6.30 -13.79
C ALA A 59 14.50 -6.64 -12.86
N ARG A 60 15.73 -6.54 -13.37
CA ARG A 60 16.95 -6.84 -12.60
C ARG A 60 17.11 -5.93 -11.41
N TRP A 61 16.95 -4.62 -11.60
CA TRP A 61 17.10 -3.64 -10.52
C TRP A 61 16.05 -3.86 -9.43
N THR A 62 14.78 -4.02 -9.81
CA THR A 62 13.67 -4.22 -8.88
C THR A 62 13.83 -5.54 -8.13
N TRP A 63 14.19 -6.62 -8.83
CA TRP A 63 14.41 -7.92 -8.20
C TRP A 63 15.52 -7.91 -7.15
N LYS A 64 16.61 -7.18 -7.42
CA LYS A 64 17.73 -7.04 -6.48
C LYS A 64 17.39 -6.18 -5.27
N ARG A 65 16.57 -5.12 -5.44
CA ARG A 65 16.38 -4.08 -4.42
C ARG A 65 15.15 -4.25 -3.53
N PHE A 66 14.18 -5.03 -3.98
CA PHE A 66 12.92 -5.27 -3.27
C PHE A 66 12.97 -6.60 -2.52
N SER A 67 12.37 -6.63 -1.34
CA SER A 67 12.18 -7.85 -0.56
C SER A 67 10.88 -7.75 0.24
N VAL A 68 10.34 -8.89 0.64
CA VAL A 68 9.08 -8.96 1.40
C VAL A 68 9.27 -8.31 2.77
N GLU A 69 10.40 -8.56 3.41
CA GLU A 69 10.77 -8.08 4.74
C GLU A 69 10.89 -6.55 4.73
N ARG A 70 11.60 -6.00 3.73
CA ARG A 70 11.75 -4.55 3.58
C ARG A 70 10.40 -3.88 3.34
N PHE A 71 9.53 -4.47 2.52
CA PHE A 71 8.20 -3.95 2.29
C PHE A 71 7.37 -3.97 3.58
N ALA A 72 7.38 -5.07 4.33
CA ALA A 72 6.72 -5.17 5.62
C ALA A 72 7.22 -4.11 6.61
N GLY A 73 8.53 -3.85 6.65
CA GLY A 73 9.12 -2.77 7.46
C GLY A 73 8.60 -1.38 7.08
N ILE A 74 8.52 -1.08 5.77
CA ILE A 74 7.95 0.19 5.27
C ILE A 74 6.47 0.31 5.66
N GLN A 75 5.68 -0.76 5.50
CA GLN A 75 4.25 -0.75 5.86
C GLN A 75 4.05 -0.55 7.37
N ARG A 76 4.85 -1.22 8.21
CA ARG A 76 4.82 -1.04 9.66
C ARG A 76 5.13 0.41 10.06
N ALA A 77 6.18 1.00 9.49
CA ALA A 77 6.55 2.39 9.78
C ALA A 77 5.45 3.37 9.36
N ARG A 78 4.84 3.17 8.18
CA ARG A 78 3.72 3.97 7.69
C ARG A 78 2.47 3.81 8.56
N GLY A 79 2.13 2.58 8.93
CA GLY A 79 0.99 2.29 9.81
C GLY A 79 1.15 2.93 11.18
N LYS A 80 2.36 2.86 11.76
CA LYS A 80 2.69 3.55 13.02
C LYS A 80 2.47 5.06 12.90
N ARG A 81 3.08 5.70 11.90
CA ARG A 81 2.94 7.16 11.67
C ARG A 81 1.48 7.57 11.40
N GLY A 82 0.73 6.75 10.68
CA GLY A 82 -0.70 6.99 10.42
C GLY A 82 -1.54 6.91 11.69
N ASN A 83 -1.27 5.91 12.54
CA ASN A 83 -1.95 5.79 13.83
C ASN A 83 -1.58 6.94 14.78
N GLU A 84 -0.30 7.29 14.90
CA GLU A 84 0.12 8.44 15.72
C GLU A 84 -0.63 9.71 15.32
N LYS A 85 -0.77 9.98 14.02
CA LYS A 85 -1.56 11.13 13.53
C LYS A 85 -3.05 11.00 13.84
N ARG A 86 -3.63 9.82 13.64
CA ARG A 86 -5.08 9.57 13.82
C ARG A 86 -5.51 9.65 15.29
N TRP A 87 -4.65 9.19 16.18
CA TRP A 87 -4.93 9.07 17.61
C TRP A 87 -4.25 10.16 18.44
N ALA A 88 -3.68 11.19 17.82
CA ALA A 88 -2.94 12.27 18.50
C ALA A 88 -3.76 12.95 19.61
N ASP A 89 -5.03 13.27 19.30
CA ASP A 89 -5.95 13.95 20.23
C ASP A 89 -6.91 12.98 20.92
N HIS A 90 -6.73 11.67 20.72
CA HIS A 90 -7.64 10.70 21.31
C HIS A 90 -7.36 10.56 22.80
N VAL A 91 -8.31 11.00 23.61
CA VAL A 91 -8.32 10.75 25.05
C VAL A 91 -9.08 9.45 25.31
N PRO A 92 -8.43 8.40 25.85
CA PRO A 92 -9.11 7.16 26.22
C PRO A 92 -10.21 7.42 27.26
N LEU A 93 -11.33 6.72 27.15
CA LEU A 93 -12.46 6.82 28.09
C LEU A 93 -12.06 6.55 29.55
N ASP A 94 -11.04 5.71 29.76
CA ASP A 94 -10.52 5.40 31.09
C ASP A 94 -9.73 6.56 31.71
N VAL A 95 -9.23 7.48 30.88
CA VAL A 95 -8.55 8.71 31.30
C VAL A 95 -9.57 9.85 31.47
N SER A 96 -10.50 10.03 30.53
CA SER A 96 -11.48 11.13 30.60
C SER A 96 -12.60 10.91 31.61
N ARG A 97 -12.91 9.65 31.94
CA ARG A 97 -13.90 9.22 32.96
C ARG A 97 -15.15 10.12 33.04
N PRO A 98 -15.89 10.30 31.94
CA PRO A 98 -17.01 11.25 31.87
C PRO A 98 -18.12 10.96 32.89
N TRP A 99 -18.29 9.70 33.30
CA TRP A 99 -19.25 9.31 34.32
C TRP A 99 -18.94 9.89 35.71
N GLU A 100 -17.67 10.15 36.04
CA GLU A 100 -17.28 10.82 37.28
C GLU A 100 -17.72 12.29 37.27
N ALA A 101 -17.52 12.98 36.14
CA ALA A 101 -17.97 14.38 35.96
C ALA A 101 -19.50 14.52 36.00
N GLU A 102 -20.22 13.52 35.47
CA GLU A 102 -21.69 13.46 35.54
C GLU A 102 -22.23 12.95 36.89
N GLY A 103 -21.35 12.56 37.83
CA GLY A 103 -21.76 12.06 39.15
C GLY A 103 -22.50 10.72 39.13
N ILE A 104 -22.32 9.90 38.09
CA ILE A 104 -23.00 8.61 37.93
C ILE A 104 -22.01 7.45 37.84
N SER A 105 -22.50 6.23 38.10
CA SER A 105 -21.67 5.04 37.96
C SER A 105 -21.31 4.78 36.48
N ARG A 106 -20.11 4.26 36.23
CA ARG A 106 -19.66 3.82 34.89
C ARG A 106 -20.68 2.93 34.18
N ARG A 107 -21.28 1.98 34.91
CA ARG A 107 -22.28 1.05 34.37
C ARG A 107 -23.53 1.79 33.88
N THR A 108 -24.01 2.75 34.67
CA THR A 108 -25.19 3.57 34.34
C THR A 108 -24.95 4.39 33.07
N TRP A 109 -23.77 5.02 32.97
CA TRP A 109 -23.40 5.85 31.83
C TRP A 109 -23.42 5.09 30.50
N PHE A 110 -22.81 3.89 30.42
CA PHE A 110 -22.84 3.06 29.21
C PHE A 110 -24.25 2.58 28.86
N ARG A 111 -25.06 2.21 29.87
CA ARG A 111 -26.43 1.74 29.64
C ARG A 111 -27.30 2.82 28.99
N ARG A 112 -27.22 4.07 29.48
CA ARG A 112 -27.96 5.21 28.91
C ARG A 112 -27.60 5.45 27.44
N ARG A 113 -26.32 5.31 27.10
CA ARG A 113 -25.83 5.50 25.73
C ARG A 113 -26.29 4.42 24.76
N GLN A 114 -26.38 3.17 25.22
CA GLN A 114 -26.93 2.06 24.41
C GLN A 114 -28.42 2.23 24.12
N VAL A 115 -29.19 2.71 25.09
CA VAL A 115 -30.62 3.00 24.89
C VAL A 115 -30.80 4.12 23.86
N ALA A 116 -30.05 5.22 24.00
CA ALA A 116 -30.11 6.34 23.06
C ALA A 116 -29.78 5.95 21.61
N THR A 117 -28.84 5.04 21.37
CA THR A 117 -28.53 4.54 20.00
C THR A 117 -29.55 3.57 19.43
N ASN A 118 -30.43 2.97 20.25
CA ASN A 118 -31.45 2.04 19.77
C ASN A 118 -32.79 2.73 19.46
N ASP A 119 -32.96 3.98 19.89
CA ASP A 119 -34.16 4.79 19.65
C ASP A 119 -34.03 5.71 18.40
N GLU A 120 -32.86 5.73 17.74
CA GLU A 120 -32.58 6.39 16.44
C GLU A 120 -32.59 5.37 15.29
#